data_AF-A0A955X3X9-F1
#
_entry.id   AF-A0A955X3X9-F1
#
_cell.length_a   1.000
_cell.length_b   1.000
_cell.length_c   1.000
_cell.angle_alpha   90.00
_cell.angle_beta   90.00
_cell.angle_gamma   90.00
#
_symmetry.space_group_name_H-M   'P 1'
#
loop_
_entity.id
_entity.type
_entity.pdbx_description
1 polymer ?
#
loop_
_entity_poly.entity_id
_entity_poly.type
_entity_poly.pdbx_seq_one_letter_code
_entity_poly.pdbx_strand_id
1 'polypeptide(L)'
;LEHLTRLHALVRLGRRYLEARRDDPELAPETSTSIAAWLGHAWQLVELKAAGLVEEAAELMQLAFHSHDDVARKEYVDTGIWMNLGSGRIQLTQTFRPYKAVKFIKSDDSFFQVAQIPELFIYPGDVNPRVRWDGMVPRQPTAADFGRVRAHAVTDFAAAIKAVKGTLKAPLADRHPVFALRFARLGHVGEDKVAEDAAGNRLVMTDAGLREEPASCHLLELLPADVLQDQVLVARFHHDLDTLQLRIKPLAIVTEAQVVRLTL
;
A
#
# COMPACT_ATOMS: atom_id res chain seq x y z
N LEU A 1 16.63 9.79 -13.71
CA LEU A 1 16.56 11.04 -12.92
C LEU A 1 16.03 10.78 -11.51
N GLU A 2 14.93 10.05 -11.35
CA GLU A 2 14.29 9.80 -10.05
C GLU A 2 15.21 9.15 -9.00
N HIS A 3 15.96 8.10 -9.36
CA HIS A 3 16.92 7.47 -8.44
C HIS A 3 17.99 8.44 -7.94
N LEU A 4 18.48 9.35 -8.79
CA LEU A 4 19.46 10.36 -8.41
C LEU A 4 18.85 11.38 -7.44
N THR A 5 17.61 11.81 -7.69
CA THR A 5 16.87 12.70 -6.78
C THR A 5 16.68 12.05 -5.40
N ARG A 6 16.33 10.75 -5.37
CA ARG A 6 16.17 9.98 -4.13
C ARG A 6 17.50 9.85 -3.38
N LEU A 7 18.58 9.49 -4.07
CA LEU A 7 19.92 9.40 -3.48
C LEU A 7 20.39 10.75 -2.93
N HIS A 8 20.21 11.84 -3.68
CA HIS A 8 20.57 13.18 -3.22
C HIS A 8 19.78 13.57 -1.97
N ALA A 9 18.47 13.32 -1.96
CA ALA A 9 17.64 13.61 -0.80
C ALA A 9 18.02 12.75 0.41
N LEU A 10 18.33 11.47 0.21
CA LEU A 10 18.82 10.58 1.26
C LEU A 10 20.13 11.10 1.86
N VAL A 11 21.09 11.51 1.04
CA VAL A 11 22.35 12.11 1.53
C VAL A 11 22.09 13.39 2.33
N ARG A 12 21.22 14.27 1.81
CA ARG A 12 20.93 15.56 2.46
C ARG A 12 20.19 15.41 3.77
N LEU A 13 19.10 14.63 3.79
CA LEU A 13 18.29 14.39 4.98
C LEU A 13 19.04 13.51 5.98
N GLY A 14 19.73 12.48 5.48
CA GLY A 14 20.49 11.57 6.31
C GLY A 14 21.65 12.25 7.01
N ARG A 15 22.35 13.18 6.34
CA ARG A 15 23.39 14.00 6.99
C ARG A 15 22.83 14.77 8.19
N ARG A 16 21.71 15.47 8.02
CA ARG A 16 21.07 16.23 9.12
C ARG A 16 20.67 15.32 10.27
N TYR A 17 20.06 14.18 9.96
CA TYR A 17 19.66 13.19 10.95
C TYR A 17 20.87 12.66 11.75
N LEU A 18 21.95 12.30 11.05
CA LEU A 18 23.17 11.78 11.68
C LEU A 18 23.93 12.85 12.47
N GLU A 19 23.94 14.11 12.01
CA GLU A 19 24.52 15.25 12.75
C GLU A 19 23.77 15.48 14.06
N ALA A 20 22.43 15.51 14.04
CA ALA A 20 21.63 15.65 15.25
C ALA A 20 21.89 14.53 16.27
N ARG A 21 22.00 13.28 15.80
CA ARG A 21 22.33 12.13 16.65
C ARG A 21 23.78 12.08 17.12
N ARG A 22 24.70 12.70 16.39
CA ARG A 22 26.09 12.84 16.83
C ARG A 22 26.18 13.83 17.98
N ASP A 23 25.41 14.91 17.88
CA ASP A 23 25.39 15.98 18.89
C ASP A 23 24.61 15.54 20.15
N ASP A 24 23.57 14.71 20.00
CA ASP A 24 22.87 14.02 21.08
C ASP A 24 22.74 12.50 20.79
N PRO A 25 23.65 11.67 21.33
CA PRO A 25 23.64 10.22 21.14
C PRO A 25 22.38 9.51 21.66
N GLU A 26 21.73 10.08 22.68
CA GLU A 26 20.53 9.53 23.32
C GLU A 26 19.23 9.97 22.61
N LEU A 27 19.35 10.78 21.56
CA LEU A 27 18.23 11.21 20.74
C LEU A 27 17.50 9.99 20.15
N ALA A 28 16.23 9.84 20.52
CA ALA A 28 15.36 8.80 19.97
C ALA A 28 15.28 8.92 18.44
N PRO A 29 15.21 7.80 17.69
CA PRO A 29 15.05 7.87 16.24
C PRO A 29 13.78 8.63 15.86
N GLU A 30 13.88 9.43 14.80
CA GLU A 30 12.76 10.19 14.27
C GLU A 30 11.66 9.24 13.75
N THR A 31 10.42 9.50 14.17
CA THR A 31 9.23 8.71 13.80
C THR A 31 8.29 9.42 12.83
N SER A 32 8.51 10.71 12.57
CA SER A 32 7.70 11.49 11.61
C SER A 32 7.98 11.16 10.16
N THR A 33 9.14 10.57 9.86
CA THR A 33 9.55 10.21 8.50
C THR A 33 10.19 8.84 8.48
N SER A 34 10.34 8.26 7.29
CA SER A 34 11.01 6.98 7.07
C SER A 34 12.55 7.08 7.10
N ILE A 35 13.14 8.24 7.43
CA ILE A 35 14.59 8.48 7.30
C ILE A 35 15.43 7.51 8.13
N ALA A 36 15.01 7.19 9.35
CA ALA A 36 15.72 6.25 10.21
C ALA A 36 15.83 4.87 9.54
N ALA A 37 14.73 4.36 8.99
CA ALA A 37 14.71 3.08 8.27
C ALA A 37 15.58 3.12 7.00
N TRP A 38 15.54 4.23 6.25
CA TRP A 38 16.40 4.43 5.08
C TRP A 38 17.90 4.40 5.40
N LEU A 39 18.28 4.81 6.60
CA LEU A 39 19.66 4.75 7.10
C LEU A 39 20.01 3.42 7.78
N GLY A 40 19.11 2.43 7.74
CA GLY A 40 19.34 1.09 8.26
C GLY A 40 18.92 0.88 9.71
N HIS A 41 18.15 1.81 10.31
CA HIS A 41 17.59 1.58 11.64
C HIS A 41 16.60 0.41 11.61
N ALA A 42 16.94 -0.65 12.35
CA ALA A 42 16.13 -1.85 12.46
C ALA A 42 15.14 -1.71 13.63
N TRP A 43 13.99 -1.10 13.36
CA TRP A 43 12.91 -0.90 14.33
C TRP A 43 12.51 -2.18 15.06
N GLN A 44 12.51 -2.12 16.39
CA GLN A 44 12.00 -3.20 17.26
C GLN A 44 10.56 -2.91 17.67
N LEU A 45 9.74 -3.95 17.90
CA LEU A 45 8.33 -3.74 18.30
C LEU A 45 8.20 -2.97 19.62
N VAL A 46 9.08 -3.26 20.59
CA VAL A 46 9.15 -2.54 21.87
C VAL A 46 9.43 -1.05 21.67
N GLU A 47 10.28 -0.72 20.69
CA GLU A 47 10.63 0.65 20.35
C GLU A 47 9.44 1.39 19.71
N LEU A 48 8.75 0.74 18.76
CA LEU A 48 7.52 1.28 18.16
C LEU A 48 6.45 1.53 19.23
N LYS A 49 6.29 0.59 20.17
CA LYS A 49 5.37 0.73 21.31
C LYS A 49 5.73 1.92 22.20
N ALA A 50 7.01 2.04 22.57
CA ALA A 50 7.50 3.15 23.39
C ALA A 50 7.32 4.51 22.71
N ALA A 51 7.38 4.55 21.37
CA ALA A 51 7.10 5.72 20.56
C ALA A 51 5.60 6.00 20.34
N GLY A 52 4.70 5.19 20.90
CA GLY A 52 3.25 5.31 20.71
C GLY A 52 2.76 4.90 19.31
N LEU A 53 3.59 4.19 18.54
CA LEU A 53 3.26 3.69 17.20
C LEU A 53 2.61 2.30 17.27
N VAL A 54 1.59 2.18 18.11
CA VAL A 54 0.79 0.97 18.30
C VAL A 54 -0.68 1.35 18.26
N GLU A 55 -1.48 0.55 17.56
CA GLU A 55 -2.93 0.63 17.57
C GLU A 55 -3.48 -0.63 18.24
N GLU A 56 -4.30 -0.45 19.27
CA GLU A 56 -4.89 -1.55 20.02
C GLU A 56 -6.20 -2.03 19.38
N ALA A 57 -6.44 -3.35 19.44
CA ALA A 57 -7.67 -3.99 18.96
C ALA A 57 -8.04 -3.64 17.50
N ALA A 58 -7.04 -3.60 16.62
CA ALA A 58 -7.23 -3.33 15.20
C ALA A 58 -7.92 -4.51 14.49
N GLU A 59 -8.80 -4.20 13.55
CA GLU A 59 -9.40 -5.17 12.63
C GLU A 59 -8.96 -4.86 11.20
N LEU A 60 -8.25 -5.80 10.57
CA LEU A 60 -7.72 -5.62 9.22
C LEU A 60 -8.39 -6.58 8.23
N MET A 61 -8.70 -6.06 7.03
CA MET A 61 -9.11 -6.87 5.88
C MET A 61 -8.04 -6.80 4.80
N GLN A 62 -7.54 -7.95 4.36
CA GLN A 62 -6.58 -7.98 3.25
C GLN A 62 -7.33 -7.77 1.92
N LEU A 63 -6.94 -6.71 1.21
CA LEU A 63 -7.52 -6.30 -0.06
C LEU A 63 -6.80 -6.92 -1.25
N ALA A 64 -5.48 -7.05 -1.15
CA ALA A 64 -4.65 -7.66 -2.18
C ALA A 64 -3.40 -8.30 -1.56
N PHE A 65 -2.82 -9.25 -2.27
CA PHE A 65 -1.58 -9.93 -1.89
C PHE A 65 -0.79 -10.25 -3.16
N HIS A 66 0.52 -10.09 -3.12
CA HIS A 66 1.38 -10.60 -4.17
C HIS A 66 2.73 -11.04 -3.60
N SER A 67 3.37 -11.97 -4.29
CA SER A 67 4.75 -12.37 -4.04
C SER A 67 5.56 -12.14 -5.31
N HIS A 68 6.76 -11.59 -5.18
CA HIS A 68 7.68 -11.43 -6.30
C HIS A 68 9.12 -11.77 -5.93
N ASP A 69 9.91 -12.04 -6.96
CA ASP A 69 11.33 -12.32 -6.84
C ASP A 69 12.15 -11.05 -7.09
N ASP A 70 12.73 -10.46 -6.03
CA ASP A 70 13.69 -9.36 -6.14
C ASP A 70 15.09 -9.96 -6.39
N VAL A 71 15.37 -10.21 -7.66
CA VAL A 71 16.66 -10.78 -8.12
C VAL A 71 17.84 -9.89 -7.76
N ALA A 72 17.65 -8.57 -7.68
CA ALA A 72 18.70 -7.63 -7.33
C ALA A 72 19.10 -7.76 -5.86
N ARG A 73 18.12 -7.95 -4.97
CA ARG A 73 18.35 -8.19 -3.54
C ARG A 73 18.54 -9.67 -3.17
N LYS A 74 18.27 -10.58 -4.11
CA LYS A 74 18.31 -12.04 -3.91
C LYS A 74 17.37 -12.49 -2.80
N GLU A 75 16.13 -12.01 -2.85
CA GLU A 75 15.07 -12.33 -1.91
C GLU A 75 13.71 -12.41 -2.58
N TYR A 76 12.82 -13.23 -2.04
CA TYR A 76 11.40 -13.12 -2.34
C TYR A 76 10.75 -12.10 -1.40
N VAL A 77 9.80 -11.34 -1.90
CA VAL A 77 9.06 -10.35 -1.12
C VAL A 77 7.58 -10.68 -1.18
N ASP A 78 7.00 -11.04 -0.03
CA ASP A 78 5.57 -11.24 0.11
C ASP A 78 4.94 -9.96 0.67
N THR A 79 4.01 -9.37 -0.08
CA THR A 79 3.38 -8.10 0.28
C THR A 79 1.88 -8.28 0.44
N GLY A 80 1.36 -7.97 1.63
CA GLY A 80 -0.07 -7.89 1.90
C GLY A 80 -0.52 -6.44 1.95
N ILE A 81 -1.63 -6.14 1.28
CA ILE A 81 -2.26 -4.82 1.27
C ILE A 81 -3.53 -4.93 2.09
N TRP A 82 -3.59 -4.19 3.20
CA TRP A 82 -4.64 -4.30 4.20
C TRP A 82 -5.36 -2.98 4.36
N MET A 83 -6.67 -3.01 4.55
CA MET A 83 -7.39 -1.86 5.10
C MET A 83 -7.69 -2.10 6.57
N ASN A 84 -7.38 -1.11 7.38
CA ASN A 84 -7.86 -1.02 8.74
C ASN A 84 -9.33 -0.61 8.74
N LEU A 85 -10.21 -1.47 9.25
CA LEU A 85 -11.65 -1.28 9.20
C LEU A 85 -12.13 -0.13 10.11
N GLY A 86 -11.36 0.21 11.15
CA GLY A 86 -11.65 1.32 12.05
C GLY A 86 -11.28 2.67 11.45
N SER A 87 -10.07 2.79 10.88
CA SER A 87 -9.53 4.07 10.41
C SER A 87 -9.63 4.29 8.90
N GLY A 88 -9.90 3.26 8.11
CA GLY A 88 -9.90 3.32 6.65
C GLY A 88 -8.49 3.38 6.02
N ARG A 89 -7.44 3.42 6.84
CA ARG A 89 -6.05 3.50 6.36
C ARG A 89 -5.67 2.20 5.64
N ILE A 90 -5.01 2.36 4.49
CA ILE A 90 -4.36 1.24 3.81
C ILE A 90 -2.94 1.08 4.36
N GLN A 91 -2.62 -0.13 4.84
CA GLN A 91 -1.38 -0.48 5.51
C GLN A 91 -0.78 -1.73 4.85
N LEU A 92 0.54 -1.90 4.96
CA LEU A 92 1.27 -2.94 4.24
C LEU A 92 1.95 -3.93 5.20
N THR A 93 1.83 -5.22 4.93
CA THR A 93 2.79 -6.21 5.45
C THR A 93 3.82 -6.50 4.40
N GLN A 94 5.08 -6.69 4.81
CA GLN A 94 6.16 -7.10 3.93
C GLN A 94 7.02 -8.14 4.63
N THR A 95 7.08 -9.33 4.05
CA THR A 95 7.91 -10.45 4.51
C THR A 95 9.01 -10.68 3.48
N PHE A 96 10.24 -10.37 3.87
CA PHE A 96 11.43 -10.55 3.04
C PHE A 96 12.03 -11.93 3.31
N ARG A 97 12.20 -12.72 2.25
CA ARG A 97 12.72 -14.10 2.29
C ARG A 97 14.00 -14.20 1.47
N PRO A 98 15.17 -13.85 2.04
CA PRO A 98 16.45 -13.99 1.36
C PRO A 98 16.66 -15.43 0.86
N TYR A 99 17.18 -15.62 -0.35
CA TYR A 99 17.34 -16.97 -0.93
C TYR A 99 18.10 -17.93 -0.02
N LYS A 100 19.11 -17.43 0.69
CA LYS A 100 19.92 -18.23 1.62
C LYS A 100 19.15 -18.68 2.87
N ALA A 101 18.08 -17.97 3.23
CA ALA A 101 17.29 -18.21 4.43
C ALA A 101 15.85 -18.69 4.12
N VAL A 102 15.50 -18.88 2.84
CA VAL A 102 14.13 -19.20 2.40
C VAL A 102 13.55 -20.47 3.05
N LYS A 103 14.41 -21.42 3.45
CA LYS A 103 14.00 -22.65 4.16
C LYS A 103 13.54 -22.40 5.60
N PHE A 104 13.93 -21.26 6.18
CA PHE A 104 13.66 -20.90 7.57
C PHE A 104 12.56 -19.84 7.69
N ILE A 105 12.20 -19.17 6.60
CA ILE A 105 11.16 -18.14 6.56
C ILE A 105 10.04 -18.65 5.67
N LYS A 106 8.90 -18.98 6.30
CA LYS A 106 7.72 -19.44 5.59
C LYS A 106 7.22 -18.35 4.64
N SER A 107 6.80 -18.75 3.43
CA SER A 107 6.06 -17.86 2.54
C SER A 107 4.73 -17.49 3.15
N ASP A 108 4.36 -16.22 3.02
CA ASP A 108 3.00 -15.80 3.28
C ASP A 108 2.09 -16.12 2.09
N ASP A 109 0.78 -16.05 2.32
CA ASP A 109 -0.27 -16.27 1.33
C ASP A 109 -1.44 -15.30 1.57
N SER A 110 -2.38 -15.30 0.63
CA SER A 110 -3.66 -14.64 0.73
C SER A 110 -4.43 -15.00 2.01
N PHE A 111 -4.94 -13.97 2.67
CA PHE A 111 -5.77 -14.07 3.86
C PHE A 111 -7.18 -13.53 3.59
N PHE A 112 -8.19 -14.39 3.67
CA PHE A 112 -9.58 -14.06 3.29
C PHE A 112 -10.51 -13.74 4.46
N GLN A 113 -9.99 -13.83 5.69
CA GLN A 113 -10.72 -13.50 6.91
C GLN A 113 -10.44 -12.05 7.33
N VAL A 114 -11.11 -11.58 8.38
CA VAL A 114 -10.71 -10.36 9.09
C VAL A 114 -9.72 -10.75 10.18
N ALA A 115 -8.57 -10.07 10.22
CA ALA A 115 -7.55 -10.28 11.23
C ALA A 115 -7.85 -9.37 12.42
N GLN A 116 -8.17 -9.96 13.57
CA GLN A 116 -8.33 -9.24 14.83
C GLN A 116 -7.00 -9.22 15.56
N ILE A 117 -6.41 -8.04 15.69
CA ILE A 117 -5.03 -7.84 16.13
C ILE A 117 -5.05 -7.06 17.45
N PRO A 118 -4.61 -7.66 18.57
CA PRO A 118 -4.56 -6.98 19.86
C PRO A 118 -3.64 -5.75 19.84
N GLU A 119 -2.47 -5.86 19.20
CA GLU A 119 -1.49 -4.79 19.07
C GLU A 119 -0.94 -4.75 17.64
N LEU A 120 -1.30 -3.71 16.91
CA LEU A 120 -0.83 -3.44 15.55
C LEU A 120 0.29 -2.40 15.62
N PHE A 121 1.52 -2.83 15.38
CA PHE A 121 2.68 -1.95 15.36
C PHE A 121 2.82 -1.28 13.99
N ILE A 122 3.01 0.03 13.98
CA ILE A 122 3.04 0.85 12.77
C ILE A 122 4.45 1.40 12.59
N TYR A 123 5.09 1.10 11.46
CA TYR A 123 6.40 1.66 11.15
C TYR A 123 6.26 3.12 10.69
N PRO A 124 7.21 4.00 11.04
CA PRO A 124 7.28 5.35 10.47
C PRO A 124 7.24 5.34 8.95
N GLY A 125 6.36 6.17 8.38
CA GLY A 125 6.13 6.25 6.94
C GLY A 125 4.90 7.07 6.59
N ASP A 126 4.70 7.26 5.29
CA ASP A 126 3.69 8.19 4.75
C ASP A 126 2.31 7.51 4.57
N VAL A 127 1.83 7.44 3.32
CA VAL A 127 0.44 7.09 2.97
C VAL A 127 0.08 5.66 3.34
N ASN A 128 0.96 4.70 3.03
CA ASN A 128 0.75 3.28 3.27
C ASN A 128 1.85 2.73 4.18
N PRO A 129 1.80 2.99 5.50
CA PRO A 129 2.86 2.57 6.39
C PRO A 129 2.93 1.04 6.45
N ARG A 130 4.15 0.53 6.60
CA ARG A 130 4.35 -0.88 6.95
C ARG A 130 3.80 -1.12 8.35
N VAL A 131 3.19 -2.27 8.56
CA VAL A 131 2.70 -2.72 9.85
C VAL A 131 3.20 -4.12 10.18
N ARG A 132 3.19 -4.45 11.47
CA ARG A 132 3.52 -5.77 11.99
C ARG A 132 2.72 -6.06 13.25
N TRP A 133 2.48 -7.33 13.50
CA TRP A 133 1.87 -7.86 14.72
C TRP A 133 2.52 -9.20 15.05
N ASP A 134 2.43 -9.61 16.32
CA ASP A 134 2.95 -10.93 16.74
C ASP A 134 1.90 -12.03 16.60
N GLY A 135 0.62 -11.70 16.84
CA GLY A 135 -0.49 -12.63 16.76
C GLY A 135 -1.77 -11.96 16.28
N MET A 136 -2.64 -12.75 15.68
CA MET A 136 -3.97 -12.32 15.27
C MET A 136 -4.97 -13.46 15.45
N VAL A 137 -6.23 -13.10 15.70
CA VAL A 137 -7.35 -14.04 15.70
C VAL A 137 -8.16 -13.83 14.43
N PRO A 138 -8.30 -14.86 13.58
CA PRO A 138 -9.11 -14.74 12.38
C PRO A 138 -10.61 -14.79 12.72
N ARG A 139 -11.41 -13.91 12.11
CA ARG A 139 -12.87 -14.02 12.11
C ARG A 139 -13.43 -13.96 10.69
N GLN A 140 -14.62 -14.55 10.49
CA GLN A 140 -15.28 -14.44 9.19
C GLN A 140 -15.67 -12.98 8.90
N PRO A 141 -15.50 -12.50 7.65
CA PRO A 141 -16.03 -11.21 7.23
C PRO A 141 -17.56 -11.20 7.26
N THR A 142 -18.12 -10.04 7.54
CA THR A 142 -19.55 -9.77 7.52
C THR A 142 -19.87 -8.69 6.47
N ALA A 143 -21.14 -8.56 6.09
CA ALA A 143 -21.59 -7.48 5.21
C ALA A 143 -21.21 -6.08 5.74
N ALA A 144 -21.19 -5.92 7.07
CA ALA A 144 -20.80 -4.66 7.70
C ALA A 144 -19.31 -4.32 7.46
N ASP A 145 -18.44 -5.32 7.35
CA ASP A 145 -17.01 -5.11 7.09
C ASP A 145 -16.78 -4.57 5.67
N PHE A 146 -17.44 -5.17 4.69
CA PHE A 146 -17.42 -4.66 3.31
C PHE A 146 -18.04 -3.26 3.23
N GLY A 147 -19.13 -3.01 3.98
CA GLY A 147 -19.72 -1.69 4.14
C GLY A 147 -18.73 -0.65 4.69
N ARG A 148 -17.92 -0.99 5.70
CA ARG A 148 -16.87 -0.12 6.24
C ARG A 148 -15.78 0.16 5.20
N VAL A 149 -15.31 -0.86 4.48
CA VAL A 149 -14.33 -0.66 3.41
C VAL A 149 -14.87 0.29 2.35
N ARG A 150 -16.14 0.13 1.96
CA ARG A 150 -16.80 1.00 0.98
C ARG A 150 -16.97 2.43 1.50
N ALA A 151 -17.30 2.60 2.77
CA ALA A 151 -17.47 3.91 3.40
C ALA A 151 -16.16 4.70 3.54
N HIS A 152 -15.04 4.01 3.72
CA HIS A 152 -13.71 4.64 3.82
C HIS A 152 -13.10 5.00 2.46
N ALA A 153 -13.65 4.50 1.36
CA ALA A 153 -13.11 4.76 0.03
C ALA A 153 -13.28 6.22 -0.39
N VAL A 154 -12.25 6.77 -1.04
CA VAL A 154 -12.26 8.14 -1.54
C VAL A 154 -13.23 8.24 -2.71
N THR A 155 -14.18 9.17 -2.62
CA THR A 155 -15.26 9.32 -3.62
C THR A 155 -14.94 10.30 -4.74
N ASP A 156 -13.95 11.17 -4.56
CA ASP A 156 -13.54 12.18 -5.52
C ASP A 156 -12.12 11.88 -6.02
N PHE A 157 -12.00 11.55 -7.31
CA PHE A 157 -10.71 11.25 -7.90
C PHE A 157 -9.80 12.48 -7.95
N ALA A 158 -10.34 13.69 -8.09
CA ALA A 158 -9.53 14.90 -8.09
C ALA A 158 -8.83 15.10 -6.74
N ALA A 159 -9.55 14.83 -5.63
CA ALA A 159 -8.98 14.82 -4.29
C ALA A 159 -7.89 13.75 -4.13
N ALA A 160 -8.14 12.52 -4.60
CA ALA A 160 -7.16 11.44 -4.58
C ALA A 160 -5.88 11.81 -5.35
N ILE A 161 -6.02 12.34 -6.58
CA ILE A 161 -4.89 12.80 -7.41
C ILE A 161 -4.08 13.88 -6.69
N LYS A 162 -4.75 14.84 -6.03
CA LYS A 162 -4.08 15.90 -5.27
C LYS A 162 -3.27 15.32 -4.10
N ALA A 163 -3.84 14.36 -3.36
CA ALA A 163 -3.16 13.69 -2.26
C ALA A 163 -1.94 12.89 -2.74
N VAL A 164 -2.08 12.15 -3.84
CA VAL A 164 -0.99 11.40 -4.47
C VAL A 164 0.12 12.35 -4.93
N LYS A 165 -0.21 13.40 -5.68
CA LYS A 165 0.77 14.42 -6.10
C LYS A 165 1.47 15.09 -4.92
N GLY A 166 0.75 15.31 -3.81
CA GLY A 166 1.33 15.80 -2.56
C GLY A 166 2.39 14.85 -2.00
N THR A 167 2.07 13.57 -1.93
CA THR A 167 2.98 12.50 -1.48
C THR A 167 4.21 12.41 -2.37
N LEU A 168 4.03 12.44 -3.70
CA LEU A 168 5.13 12.37 -4.66
C LEU A 168 6.10 13.56 -4.60
N LYS A 169 5.75 14.68 -3.92
CA LYS A 169 6.70 15.77 -3.69
C LYS A 169 7.77 15.41 -2.65
N ALA A 170 7.45 14.51 -1.71
CA ALA A 170 8.41 14.05 -0.73
C ALA A 170 9.46 13.14 -1.41
N PRO A 171 10.76 13.45 -1.33
CA PRO A 171 11.78 12.70 -2.07
C PRO A 171 11.92 11.22 -1.68
N LEU A 172 11.64 10.90 -0.41
CA LEU A 172 11.77 9.55 0.18
C LEU A 172 10.43 8.83 0.36
N ALA A 173 9.33 9.45 -0.07
CA ALA A 173 8.01 8.84 0.02
C ALA A 173 7.87 7.65 -0.93
N ASP A 174 6.90 6.79 -0.63
CA ASP A 174 6.46 5.76 -1.55
C ASP A 174 5.99 6.42 -2.86
N ARG A 175 6.47 5.87 -3.97
CA ARG A 175 6.15 6.32 -5.32
C ARG A 175 4.92 5.67 -5.89
N HIS A 176 4.45 4.62 -5.24
CA HIS A 176 3.31 3.86 -5.70
C HIS A 176 2.25 3.72 -4.59
N PRO A 177 1.70 4.83 -4.07
CA PRO A 177 0.75 4.74 -2.99
C PRO A 177 -0.54 4.05 -3.45
N VAL A 178 -1.15 3.30 -2.54
CA VAL A 178 -2.37 2.54 -2.74
C VAL A 178 -3.54 3.24 -2.07
N PHE A 179 -4.65 3.34 -2.80
CA PHE A 179 -5.90 3.94 -2.34
C PHE A 179 -7.09 3.03 -2.64
N ALA A 180 -8.13 3.15 -1.82
CA ALA A 180 -9.46 2.66 -2.11
C ALA A 180 -10.28 3.81 -2.73
N LEU A 181 -10.81 3.59 -3.92
CA LEU A 181 -11.46 4.59 -4.77
C LEU A 181 -12.88 4.16 -5.08
N ARG A 182 -13.88 4.96 -4.70
CA ARG A 182 -15.27 4.74 -5.14
C ARG A 182 -15.36 5.13 -6.62
N PHE A 183 -15.80 4.21 -7.46
CA PHE A 183 -16.00 4.48 -8.88
C PHE A 183 -17.48 4.32 -9.24
N ALA A 184 -17.92 5.07 -10.25
CA ALA A 184 -19.23 4.89 -10.87
C ALA A 184 -19.18 3.75 -11.90
N ARG A 185 -18.13 3.72 -12.74
CA ARG A 185 -17.94 2.65 -13.72
C ARG A 185 -16.47 2.36 -14.02
N LEU A 186 -16.20 1.10 -14.35
CA LEU A 186 -14.97 0.67 -15.01
C LEU A 186 -15.30 0.34 -16.48
N GLY A 187 -14.44 0.74 -17.41
CA GLY A 187 -14.69 0.51 -18.83
C GLY A 187 -13.54 0.94 -19.71
N HIS A 188 -13.86 1.29 -20.96
CA HIS A 188 -12.87 1.67 -21.97
C HIS A 188 -13.17 3.06 -22.54
N VAL A 189 -12.10 3.79 -22.87
CA VAL A 189 -12.13 5.01 -23.69
C VAL A 189 -11.13 4.82 -24.82
N GLY A 190 -11.62 4.50 -26.02
CA GLY A 190 -10.74 3.97 -27.07
C GLY A 190 -10.12 2.65 -26.61
N GLU A 191 -8.80 2.54 -26.71
CA GLU A 191 -8.04 1.36 -26.27
C GLU A 191 -7.71 1.36 -24.77
N ASP A 192 -7.88 2.50 -24.09
CA ASP A 192 -7.49 2.66 -22.69
C ASP A 192 -8.58 2.15 -21.75
N LYS A 193 -8.18 1.30 -20.78
CA LYS A 193 -9.00 0.92 -19.64
C LYS A 193 -9.04 2.07 -18.64
N VAL A 194 -10.23 2.44 -18.18
CA VAL A 194 -10.43 3.58 -17.28
C VAL A 194 -11.36 3.26 -16.12
N ALA A 195 -11.07 3.86 -14.97
CA ALA A 195 -12.03 4.04 -13.88
C ALA A 195 -12.61 5.45 -13.98
N GLU A 196 -13.92 5.59 -13.82
CA GLU A 196 -14.62 6.88 -13.78
C GLU A 196 -15.34 7.05 -12.43
N ASP A 197 -15.18 8.21 -11.79
CA ASP A 197 -15.93 8.56 -10.56
C ASP A 197 -17.32 9.14 -10.87
N ALA A 198 -18.12 9.42 -9.84
CA ALA A 198 -19.47 9.98 -10.00
C ALA A 198 -19.49 11.40 -10.58
N ALA A 199 -18.36 12.12 -10.54
CA ALA A 199 -18.21 13.45 -11.14
C ALA A 199 -17.73 13.38 -12.61
N GLY A 200 -17.48 12.18 -13.14
CA GLY A 200 -16.99 11.97 -14.49
C GLY A 200 -15.47 12.10 -14.65
N ASN A 201 -14.72 12.25 -13.56
CA ASN A 201 -13.26 12.24 -13.61
C ASN A 201 -12.75 10.84 -13.91
N ARG A 202 -11.71 10.73 -14.73
CA ARG A 202 -11.16 9.45 -15.18
C ARG A 202 -9.74 9.23 -14.73
N LEU A 203 -9.44 7.99 -14.36
CA LEU A 203 -8.09 7.48 -14.13
C LEU A 203 -7.80 6.35 -15.10
N VAL A 204 -6.74 6.50 -15.90
CA VAL A 204 -6.30 5.50 -16.87
C VAL A 204 -5.55 4.39 -16.16
N MET A 205 -5.86 3.15 -16.52
CA MET A 205 -5.25 1.96 -15.93
C MET A 205 -3.96 1.55 -16.66
N THR A 206 -3.02 0.94 -15.94
CA THR A 206 -1.77 0.44 -16.50
C THR A 206 -1.20 -0.72 -15.67
N ASP A 207 -0.56 -1.67 -16.35
CA ASP A 207 0.37 -2.62 -15.72
C ASP A 207 1.84 -2.21 -15.96
N ALA A 208 2.10 -1.23 -16.83
CA ALA A 208 3.45 -0.76 -17.13
C ALA A 208 4.07 -0.05 -15.91
N GLY A 209 5.36 -0.26 -15.70
CA GLY A 209 6.11 0.33 -14.59
C GLY A 209 5.96 -0.39 -13.24
N LEU A 210 5.14 -1.44 -13.16
CA LEU A 210 4.81 -2.16 -11.91
C LEU A 210 5.06 -3.67 -12.03
N ARG A 211 6.29 -4.04 -12.39
CA ARG A 211 6.70 -5.43 -12.70
C ARG A 211 6.73 -6.36 -11.49
N GLU A 212 6.77 -5.80 -10.29
CA GLU A 212 6.76 -6.51 -9.00
C GLU A 212 5.36 -7.09 -8.68
N GLU A 213 4.34 -6.72 -9.45
CA GLU A 213 2.96 -7.16 -9.25
C GLU A 213 2.42 -7.86 -10.52
N PRO A 214 1.66 -8.96 -10.39
CA PRO A 214 1.03 -9.64 -11.53
C PRO A 214 0.20 -8.68 -12.40
N ALA A 215 0.17 -8.92 -13.71
CA ALA A 215 -0.65 -8.11 -14.62
C ALA A 215 -2.14 -8.28 -14.27
N SER A 216 -2.89 -7.18 -14.23
CA SER A 216 -4.22 -7.14 -13.63
C SER A 216 -5.26 -6.49 -14.54
N CYS A 217 -4.85 -5.62 -15.47
CA CYS A 217 -5.78 -4.85 -16.30
C CYS A 217 -6.64 -5.76 -17.19
N HIS A 218 -6.04 -6.84 -17.69
CA HIS A 218 -6.73 -7.80 -18.57
C HIS A 218 -7.87 -8.56 -17.87
N LEU A 219 -7.80 -8.72 -16.54
CA LEU A 219 -8.81 -9.47 -15.79
C LEU A 219 -10.17 -8.75 -15.73
N LEU A 220 -10.20 -7.43 -15.94
CA LEU A 220 -11.44 -6.66 -15.91
C LEU A 220 -12.46 -7.10 -16.96
N GLU A 221 -11.99 -7.64 -18.08
CA GLU A 221 -12.84 -8.16 -19.17
C GLU A 221 -13.50 -9.49 -18.79
N LEU A 222 -12.98 -10.18 -17.77
CA LEU A 222 -13.49 -11.45 -17.27
C LEU A 222 -14.49 -11.28 -16.12
N LEU A 223 -14.65 -10.04 -15.61
CA LEU A 223 -15.50 -9.78 -14.47
C LEU A 223 -16.98 -9.62 -14.87
N PRO A 224 -17.91 -10.08 -14.02
CA PRO A 224 -19.33 -9.79 -14.17
C PRO A 224 -19.63 -8.28 -14.22
N ALA A 225 -20.63 -7.89 -15.01
CA ALA A 225 -20.96 -6.48 -15.24
C ALA A 225 -21.36 -5.71 -13.97
N ASP A 226 -21.93 -6.39 -12.97
CA ASP A 226 -22.32 -5.84 -11.67
C ASP A 226 -21.12 -5.50 -10.77
N VAL A 227 -19.96 -6.12 -11.00
CA VAL A 227 -18.70 -5.79 -10.30
C VAL A 227 -18.05 -4.55 -10.91
N LEU A 228 -18.39 -4.21 -12.16
CA LEU A 228 -17.81 -3.09 -12.91
C LEU A 228 -18.53 -1.74 -12.70
N GLN A 229 -19.55 -1.68 -11.83
CA GLN A 229 -20.33 -0.47 -11.57
C GLN A 229 -20.53 -0.23 -10.07
N ASP A 230 -20.41 1.03 -9.63
CA ASP A 230 -20.74 1.48 -8.27
C ASP A 230 -20.07 0.69 -7.12
N GLN A 231 -18.83 0.23 -7.33
CA GLN A 231 -18.02 -0.45 -6.31
C GLN A 231 -16.82 0.38 -5.85
N VAL A 232 -15.93 -0.26 -5.09
CA VAL A 232 -14.66 0.33 -4.68
C VAL A 232 -13.52 -0.38 -5.37
N LEU A 233 -12.69 0.38 -6.08
CA LEU A 233 -11.46 -0.08 -6.69
C LEU A 233 -10.31 0.18 -5.72
N VAL A 234 -9.61 -0.86 -5.34
CA VAL A 234 -8.32 -0.76 -4.65
C VAL A 234 -7.28 -0.66 -5.74
N ALA A 235 -6.57 0.46 -5.79
CA ALA A 235 -5.65 0.77 -6.87
C ALA A 235 -4.34 1.34 -6.38
N ARG A 236 -3.25 0.93 -7.03
CA ARG A 236 -1.92 1.49 -6.85
C ARG A 236 -1.71 2.60 -7.87
N PHE A 237 -1.33 3.78 -7.41
CA PHE A 237 -0.96 4.86 -8.31
C PHE A 237 0.44 4.66 -8.87
N HIS A 238 0.66 5.08 -10.10
CA HIS A 238 1.96 5.11 -10.75
C HIS A 238 2.08 6.39 -11.57
N HIS A 239 3.18 7.13 -11.39
CA HIS A 239 3.48 8.28 -12.22
C HIS A 239 4.40 7.85 -13.35
N ASP A 240 3.83 7.70 -14.54
CA ASP A 240 4.58 7.41 -15.75
C ASP A 240 5.37 8.67 -16.14
N LEU A 241 6.69 8.60 -16.01
CA LEU A 241 7.58 9.72 -16.28
C LEU A 241 7.79 9.99 -17.77
N ASP A 242 7.52 8.99 -18.62
CA ASP A 242 7.67 9.14 -20.08
C ASP A 242 6.49 9.92 -20.65
N THR A 243 5.27 9.64 -20.14
CA THR A 243 4.05 10.35 -20.56
C THR A 243 3.66 11.51 -19.63
N LEU A 244 4.32 11.64 -18.47
CA LEU A 244 3.97 12.57 -17.38
C LEU A 244 2.53 12.40 -16.88
N GLN A 245 1.99 11.18 -17.01
CA GLN A 245 0.62 10.87 -16.62
C GLN A 245 0.59 10.09 -15.32
N LEU A 246 -0.35 10.45 -14.46
CA LEU A 246 -0.68 9.64 -13.30
C LEU A 246 -1.68 8.57 -13.73
N ARG A 247 -1.27 7.31 -13.60
CA ARG A 247 -2.05 6.13 -13.95
C ARG A 247 -2.28 5.27 -12.72
N ILE A 248 -3.17 4.29 -12.83
CA ILE A 248 -3.48 3.36 -11.74
C ILE A 248 -3.34 1.91 -12.17
N LYS A 249 -2.88 1.04 -11.27
CA LYS A 249 -2.97 -0.41 -11.43
C LYS A 249 -4.10 -0.95 -10.55
N PRO A 250 -5.09 -1.65 -11.12
CA PRO A 250 -6.18 -2.22 -10.35
C PRO A 250 -5.68 -3.44 -9.55
N LEU A 251 -5.87 -3.43 -8.23
CA LEU A 251 -5.41 -4.51 -7.35
C LEU A 251 -6.55 -5.43 -6.90
N ALA A 252 -7.70 -4.83 -6.60
CA ALA A 252 -8.91 -5.54 -6.21
C ALA A 252 -10.16 -4.66 -6.38
N ILE A 253 -11.33 -5.29 -6.43
CA ILE A 253 -12.63 -4.62 -6.36
C ILE A 253 -13.37 -5.12 -5.12
N VAL A 254 -13.86 -4.19 -4.29
CA VAL A 254 -14.64 -4.50 -3.09
C VAL A 254 -16.11 -4.24 -3.38
N THR A 255 -16.90 -5.31 -3.36
CA THR A 255 -18.35 -5.27 -3.49
C THR A 255 -19.02 -5.22 -2.11
N GLU A 256 -20.34 -5.34 -2.05
CA GLU A 256 -21.07 -5.41 -0.78
C GLU A 256 -20.87 -6.73 -0.02
N ALA A 257 -20.30 -7.75 -0.69
CA ALA A 257 -20.24 -9.11 -0.16
C ALA A 257 -18.84 -9.75 -0.24
N GLN A 258 -17.91 -9.21 -1.02
CA GLN A 258 -16.59 -9.83 -1.20
C GLN A 258 -15.51 -8.85 -1.69
N VAL A 259 -14.25 -9.30 -1.58
CA VAL A 259 -13.11 -8.70 -2.26
C VAL A 259 -12.75 -9.56 -3.47
N VAL A 260 -12.91 -9.01 -4.67
CA VAL A 260 -12.47 -9.61 -5.93
C VAL A 260 -11.03 -9.19 -6.19
N ARG A 261 -10.07 -10.10 -5.96
CA ARG A 261 -8.64 -9.82 -6.12
C ARG A 261 -8.23 -9.96 -7.59
N LEU A 262 -7.45 -8.97 -8.07
CA LEU A 262 -6.94 -8.90 -9.44
C LEU A 262 -5.43 -9.11 -9.53
N THR A 263 -4.80 -9.35 -8.37
CA THR A 263 -3.38 -9.68 -8.23
C THR A 263 -3.34 -10.98 -7.43
N LEU A 264 -3.20 -12.09 -8.15
CA LEU A 264 -3.03 -13.45 -7.62
C LEU A 264 -1.80 -14.07 -8.27
#